data_AF-A0A7S3V7N4-F1
#
_entry.id   AF-A0A7S3V7N4-F1
#
_cell.length_a   1.000
_cell.length_b   1.000
_cell.length_c   1.000
_cell.angle_alpha   90.00
_cell.angle_beta   90.00
_cell.angle_gamma   90.00
#
_symmetry.space_group_name_H-M   'P 1'
#
loop_
_entity.id
_entity.type
_entity.pdbx_description
1 polymer ?
#
loop_
_entity_poly.entity_id
_entity_poly.type
_entity_poly.pdbx_seq_one_letter_code
_entity_poly.pdbx_strand_id
1 'polypeptide(L)'
;MPPMASPPPPRPTPPVSDPRPTPPILPQPPSSCVAGETAVMSVDVDDINVDNNNAITRITKVKNLKIGDMIRGYDADLNPTQCRVEAVGNFGSGEVFGNYTSSHYMLKEKSKVIEEHGTRGDMTIDEKYDLISNCPLVEDEVGNKFGPIDSDFCGGHVKEISWSDYLLLHKAILNVVRESGAFWFSGASYSNFDMVNTHAPHVCRTMVSCMKDNESCHELESASIAFIENGLSDSARKRALAAFHNIGSHRRLGSVSASVTSGGSVRKLRGNDKRESAE
;
A
#
# COMPACT_ATOMS: atom_id res chain seq x y z
N MET A 1 55.35 -58.03 35.66
CA MET A 1 54.60 -56.88 35.11
C MET A 1 53.90 -57.35 33.84
N PRO A 2 52.56 -57.29 33.75
CA PRO A 2 51.85 -57.68 32.54
C PRO A 2 52.05 -56.63 31.42
N PRO A 3 52.02 -57.03 30.14
CA PRO A 3 52.19 -56.11 29.02
C PRO A 3 50.97 -55.19 28.89
N MET A 4 51.23 -53.90 28.73
CA MET A 4 50.18 -52.90 28.48
C MET A 4 49.50 -53.17 27.14
N ALA A 5 48.17 -53.19 27.15
CA ALA A 5 47.36 -53.31 25.96
C ALA A 5 47.45 -52.03 25.09
N SER A 6 47.57 -52.23 23.78
CA SER A 6 47.63 -51.14 22.80
C SER A 6 46.32 -50.34 22.75
N PRO A 7 46.38 -49.02 22.51
CA PRO A 7 45.20 -48.16 22.42
C PRO A 7 44.35 -48.49 21.17
N PRO A 8 43.02 -48.30 21.26
CA PRO A 8 42.12 -48.56 20.15
C PRO A 8 42.29 -47.53 19.02
N PRO A 9 41.97 -47.91 17.78
CA PRO A 9 42.11 -47.03 16.63
C PRO A 9 41.11 -45.85 16.68
N PRO A 10 41.47 -44.70 16.08
CA PRO A 10 40.60 -43.53 16.04
C PRO A 10 39.32 -43.81 15.23
N ARG A 11 38.21 -43.27 15.73
CA ARG A 11 36.88 -43.44 15.15
C ARG A 11 36.76 -42.61 13.86
N PRO A 12 36.11 -43.13 12.79
CA PRO A 12 35.94 -42.39 11.54
C PRO A 12 35.11 -41.12 11.76
N THR A 13 35.56 -40.01 11.18
CA THR A 13 34.79 -38.75 11.14
C THR A 13 33.56 -38.89 10.24
N PRO A 14 32.40 -38.35 10.67
CA PRO A 14 31.19 -38.38 9.85
C PRO A 14 31.37 -37.55 8.57
N PRO A 15 30.72 -37.94 7.47
CA PRO A 15 30.79 -37.21 6.21
C PRO A 15 30.22 -35.80 6.37
N VAL A 16 30.96 -34.81 5.87
CA VAL A 16 30.51 -33.42 5.76
C VAL A 16 29.34 -33.40 4.79
N SER A 17 28.15 -33.05 5.29
CA SER A 17 26.96 -32.87 4.45
C SER A 17 27.15 -31.68 3.53
N ASP A 18 27.02 -31.89 2.22
CA ASP A 18 27.10 -30.82 1.24
C ASP A 18 26.08 -29.70 1.55
N PRO A 19 26.47 -28.42 1.41
CA PRO A 19 25.54 -27.31 1.58
C PRO A 19 24.42 -27.43 0.56
N ARG A 20 23.18 -27.44 1.07
CA ARG A 20 21.97 -27.49 0.26
C ARG A 20 21.99 -26.32 -0.74
N PRO A 21 21.74 -26.56 -2.05
CA PRO A 21 21.67 -25.49 -3.04
C PRO A 21 20.62 -24.45 -2.62
N THR A 22 21.03 -23.20 -2.54
CA THR A 22 20.11 -22.08 -2.32
C THR A 22 19.16 -22.00 -3.51
N PRO A 23 17.83 -21.95 -3.31
CA PRO A 23 16.88 -21.79 -4.39
C PRO A 23 17.19 -20.52 -5.21
N PRO A 24 16.96 -20.53 -6.53
CA PRO A 24 17.07 -19.31 -7.33
C PRO A 24 16.14 -18.24 -6.76
N ILE A 25 16.69 -17.05 -6.50
CA ILE A 25 15.88 -15.87 -6.15
C ILE A 25 15.11 -15.51 -7.42
N LEU A 26 13.80 -15.79 -7.43
CA LEU A 26 12.93 -15.28 -8.48
C LEU A 26 12.99 -13.74 -8.45
N PRO A 27 13.11 -13.06 -9.61
CA PRO A 27 13.08 -11.61 -9.66
C PRO A 27 11.82 -11.11 -8.96
N GLN A 28 11.99 -10.48 -7.80
CA GLN A 28 10.86 -9.86 -7.12
C GLN A 28 10.57 -8.55 -7.85
N PRO A 29 9.35 -8.36 -8.35
CA PRO A 29 8.99 -7.11 -9.01
C PRO A 29 9.09 -5.96 -8.01
N PRO A 30 9.42 -4.75 -8.50
CA PRO A 30 9.38 -3.55 -7.67
C PRO A 30 7.94 -3.38 -7.21
N SER A 31 7.74 -3.54 -5.92
CA SER A 31 6.56 -3.10 -5.22
C SER A 31 7.04 -1.93 -4.40
N SER A 32 6.36 -0.79 -4.43
CA SER A 32 6.79 0.28 -3.57
C SER A 32 6.38 0.05 -2.16
N CYS A 33 7.36 0.22 -1.31
CA CYS A 33 7.25 -0.18 0.05
C CYS A 33 8.16 0.68 0.91
N VAL A 34 7.81 0.65 2.17
CA VAL A 34 8.61 1.08 3.28
C VAL A 34 9.27 -0.15 3.88
N ALA A 35 10.51 -0.02 4.34
CA ALA A 35 11.20 -1.07 5.06
C ALA A 35 10.42 -1.44 6.32
N GLY A 36 10.27 -2.73 6.60
CA GLY A 36 9.48 -3.22 7.74
C GLY A 36 10.04 -2.74 9.09
N GLU A 37 11.33 -2.44 9.14
CA GLU A 37 12.03 -1.87 10.29
C GLU A 37 11.81 -0.37 10.49
N THR A 38 11.29 0.34 9.49
CA THR A 38 10.93 1.76 9.60
C THR A 38 9.97 1.95 10.76
N ALA A 39 10.20 2.97 11.56
CA ALA A 39 9.42 3.24 12.75
C ALA A 39 8.44 4.38 12.51
N VAL A 40 7.26 4.27 13.12
CA VAL A 40 6.28 5.35 13.18
C VAL A 40 5.90 5.62 14.62
N MET A 41 5.51 6.86 14.89
CA MET A 41 5.01 7.25 16.21
C MET A 41 3.57 6.76 16.35
N SER A 42 3.36 5.72 17.16
CA SER A 42 2.04 5.23 17.53
C SER A 42 1.53 5.88 18.82
N VAL A 43 0.22 6.01 18.94
CA VAL A 43 -0.45 6.56 20.13
C VAL A 43 -1.25 5.45 20.77
N ASP A 44 -0.97 5.15 22.04
CA ASP A 44 -1.76 4.17 22.77
C ASP A 44 -3.07 4.81 23.24
N VAL A 45 -4.19 4.32 22.71
CA VAL A 45 -5.53 4.90 22.97
C VAL A 45 -6.02 4.51 24.37
N ASP A 46 -5.49 3.41 24.92
CA ASP A 46 -5.86 2.90 26.25
C ASP A 46 -5.22 3.68 27.42
N ASP A 47 -4.22 4.53 27.14
CA ASP A 47 -3.54 5.37 28.14
C ASP A 47 -3.99 6.85 28.08
N ILE A 48 -5.09 7.16 27.39
CA ILE A 48 -5.70 8.49 27.42
C ILE A 48 -6.41 8.67 28.78
N ASN A 49 -5.64 9.01 29.81
CA ASN A 49 -6.19 9.72 30.97
C ASN A 49 -6.72 11.07 30.46
N VAL A 50 -8.04 11.18 30.40
CA VAL A 50 -8.82 12.32 29.89
C VAL A 50 -8.45 13.67 30.55
N ASP A 51 -7.68 13.64 31.64
CA ASP A 51 -7.31 14.82 32.42
C ASP A 51 -5.90 15.37 32.17
N ASN A 52 -5.04 14.71 31.37
CA ASN A 52 -3.71 15.25 31.04
C ASN A 52 -3.31 14.90 29.60
N ASN A 53 -2.97 15.90 28.79
CA ASN A 53 -2.50 15.85 27.39
C ASN A 53 -1.23 15.00 27.11
N ASN A 54 -0.86 14.05 27.98
CA ASN A 54 0.28 13.15 27.81
C ASN A 54 -0.16 11.82 27.20
N ALA A 55 -0.59 11.84 25.93
CA ALA A 55 -0.73 10.61 25.18
C ALA A 55 0.66 9.94 25.07
N ILE A 56 0.81 8.71 25.57
CA ILE A 56 2.08 7.99 25.50
C ILE A 56 2.34 7.67 24.03
N THR A 57 3.34 8.35 23.47
CA THR A 57 3.82 8.07 22.12
C THR A 57 4.77 6.89 22.19
N ARG A 58 4.46 5.82 21.47
CA ARG A 58 5.34 4.66 21.30
C ARG A 58 5.96 4.69 19.91
N ILE A 59 7.12 4.07 19.78
CA ILE A 59 7.75 3.83 18.49
C ILE A 59 7.36 2.43 18.05
N THR A 60 6.62 2.31 16.96
CA THR A 60 6.18 1.03 16.40
C THR A 60 6.76 0.86 15.01
N LYS A 61 7.40 -0.29 14.76
CA LYS A 61 7.88 -0.65 13.42
C LYS A 61 6.70 -0.91 12.49
N VAL A 62 6.81 -0.52 11.21
CA VAL A 62 5.76 -0.70 10.20
C VAL A 62 5.27 -2.15 10.14
N LYS A 63 6.20 -3.12 10.19
CA LYS A 63 5.84 -4.55 10.17
C LYS A 63 5.01 -5.04 11.36
N ASN A 64 4.99 -4.28 12.44
CA ASN A 64 4.25 -4.59 13.66
C ASN A 64 2.92 -3.84 13.76
N LEU A 65 2.63 -2.93 12.82
CA LEU A 65 1.35 -2.21 12.79
C LEU A 65 0.20 -3.15 12.48
N LYS A 66 -0.98 -2.79 12.96
CA LYS A 66 -2.24 -3.47 12.71
C LYS A 66 -3.29 -2.47 12.24
N ILE A 67 -4.27 -2.97 11.49
CA ILE A 67 -5.46 -2.20 11.14
C ILE A 67 -6.13 -1.72 12.44
N GLY A 68 -6.41 -0.43 12.52
CA GLY A 68 -6.97 0.22 13.70
C GLY A 68 -5.97 0.95 14.58
N ASP A 69 -4.66 0.67 14.46
CA ASP A 69 -3.63 1.38 15.22
C ASP A 69 -3.68 2.89 14.91
N MET A 70 -3.50 3.72 15.94
CA MET A 70 -3.38 5.17 15.79
C MET A 70 -1.91 5.56 15.68
N ILE A 71 -1.55 6.24 14.60
CA ILE A 71 -0.19 6.70 14.29
C ILE A 71 -0.18 8.19 13.98
N ARG A 72 0.97 8.85 14.14
CA ARG A 72 1.13 10.24 13.72
C ARG A 72 1.13 10.34 12.20
N GLY A 73 0.41 11.33 11.69
CA GLY A 73 0.45 11.67 10.27
C GLY A 73 -0.03 13.10 10.03
N TYR A 74 -0.43 13.37 8.79
CA TYR A 74 -0.80 14.71 8.34
C TYR A 74 -2.09 14.69 7.55
N ASP A 75 -2.96 15.66 7.81
CA ASP A 75 -4.21 15.84 7.08
C ASP A 75 -4.02 16.47 5.69
N ALA A 76 -5.13 16.77 5.01
CA ALA A 76 -5.11 17.36 3.67
C ALA A 76 -4.51 18.78 3.63
N ASP A 77 -4.51 19.48 4.75
CA ASP A 77 -3.95 20.83 4.90
C ASP A 77 -2.51 20.79 5.44
N LEU A 78 -1.92 19.60 5.54
CA LEU A 78 -0.58 19.35 6.10
C LEU A 78 -0.47 19.75 7.58
N ASN A 79 -1.56 19.68 8.35
CA ASN A 79 -1.50 19.80 9.80
C ASN A 79 -1.20 18.44 10.44
N PRO A 80 -0.31 18.39 11.45
CA PRO A 80 -0.09 17.18 12.22
C PRO A 80 -1.38 16.69 12.87
N THR A 81 -1.66 15.39 12.77
CA THR A 81 -2.86 14.77 13.33
C THR A 81 -2.61 13.30 13.69
N GLN A 82 -3.62 12.65 14.28
CA GLN A 82 -3.62 11.21 14.52
C GLN A 82 -4.39 10.47 13.43
N CYS A 83 -3.78 9.42 12.93
CA CYS A 83 -4.20 8.69 11.75
C CYS A 83 -4.42 7.23 12.11
N ARG A 84 -5.58 6.69 11.77
CA ARG A 84 -5.90 5.28 11.95
C ARG A 84 -5.38 4.49 10.75
N VAL A 85 -4.63 3.43 11.01
CA VAL A 85 -4.20 2.46 9.98
C VAL A 85 -5.42 1.74 9.41
N GLU A 86 -5.56 1.74 8.09
CA GLU A 86 -6.70 1.17 7.35
C GLU A 86 -6.30 -0.10 6.58
N ALA A 87 -5.05 -0.18 6.13
CA ALA A 87 -4.42 -1.42 5.69
C ALA A 87 -2.91 -1.35 5.91
N VAL A 88 -2.31 -2.51 6.16
CA VAL A 88 -0.87 -2.72 6.19
C VAL A 88 -0.60 -4.15 5.72
N GLY A 89 0.43 -4.36 4.91
CA GLY A 89 0.84 -5.71 4.56
C GLY A 89 2.14 -5.80 3.78
N ASN A 90 2.57 -7.05 3.59
CA ASN A 90 3.92 -7.42 3.16
C ASN A 90 3.97 -7.72 1.66
N PHE A 91 5.06 -7.30 1.01
CA PHE A 91 5.37 -7.53 -0.41
C PHE A 91 6.70 -8.26 -0.61
N GLY A 92 7.08 -9.13 0.33
CA GLY A 92 8.33 -9.88 0.29
C GLY A 92 9.52 -9.07 0.75
N SER A 93 10.70 -9.39 0.23
CA SER A 93 11.96 -8.73 0.58
C SER A 93 12.57 -8.10 -0.67
N GLY A 94 13.18 -6.93 -0.55
CA GLY A 94 13.80 -6.27 -1.69
C GLY A 94 14.64 -5.08 -1.28
N GLU A 95 15.19 -4.42 -2.29
CA GLU A 95 16.04 -3.24 -2.12
C GLU A 95 15.23 -2.05 -1.60
N VAL A 96 15.77 -1.41 -0.57
CA VAL A 96 15.34 -0.11 -0.06
C VAL A 96 16.56 0.80 0.04
N PHE A 97 16.36 2.11 -0.12
CA PHE A 97 17.38 3.15 0.02
C PHE A 97 17.04 3.97 1.25
N GLY A 98 17.82 3.82 2.32
CA GLY A 98 17.38 4.19 3.66
C GLY A 98 16.20 3.30 4.08
N ASN A 99 15.00 3.87 4.17
CA ASN A 99 13.78 3.21 4.64
C ASN A 99 12.74 2.97 3.52
N TYR A 100 13.02 3.33 2.27
CA TYR A 100 12.02 3.38 1.20
C TYR A 100 12.54 2.80 -0.11
N THR A 101 11.69 2.18 -0.91
CA THR A 101 12.06 1.85 -2.29
C THR A 101 12.29 3.12 -3.11
N SER A 102 13.07 3.03 -4.18
CA SER A 102 13.34 4.19 -5.04
C SER A 102 12.09 4.76 -5.70
N SER A 103 11.09 3.91 -5.97
CA SER A 103 9.78 4.27 -6.55
C SER A 103 8.79 4.88 -5.56
N HIS A 104 9.09 4.88 -4.25
CA HIS A 104 8.14 5.33 -3.23
C HIS A 104 7.93 6.83 -3.27
N TYR A 105 6.68 7.28 -3.31
CA TYR A 105 6.39 8.70 -3.31
C TYR A 105 6.40 9.29 -1.89
N MET A 106 7.05 10.45 -1.74
CA MET A 106 7.19 11.15 -0.48
C MET A 106 6.92 12.65 -0.64
N LEU A 107 6.46 13.29 0.44
CA LEU A 107 6.31 14.75 0.44
C LEU A 107 7.67 15.44 0.44
N LYS A 108 7.91 16.27 -0.56
CA LYS A 108 9.01 17.23 -0.55
C LYS A 108 8.57 18.51 0.15
N GLU A 109 8.98 18.65 1.40
CA GLU A 109 8.54 19.72 2.30
C GLU A 109 8.69 21.14 1.71
N LYS A 110 9.75 21.39 0.93
CA LYS A 110 10.03 22.72 0.35
C LYS A 110 9.10 23.09 -0.80
N SER A 111 8.84 22.15 -1.71
CA SER A 111 8.04 22.37 -2.92
C SER A 111 6.58 21.98 -2.74
N LYS A 112 6.24 21.29 -1.64
CA LYS A 112 4.89 20.78 -1.34
C LYS A 112 4.34 19.91 -2.48
N VAL A 113 5.23 19.19 -3.16
CA VAL A 113 4.89 18.18 -4.16
C VAL A 113 5.22 16.79 -3.62
N ILE A 114 4.59 15.80 -4.22
CA ILE A 114 4.87 14.39 -3.97
C ILE A 114 5.84 13.94 -5.05
N GLU A 115 7.03 13.47 -4.66
CA GLU A 115 8.10 13.06 -5.58
C GLU A 115 8.65 11.71 -5.15
N GLU A 116 9.14 10.92 -6.10
CA GLU A 116 9.85 9.67 -5.81
C GLU A 116 10.99 9.92 -4.78
N HIS A 117 11.21 8.93 -3.92
CA HIS A 117 12.34 8.93 -3.00
C HIS A 117 13.66 8.89 -3.76
N GLY A 118 13.72 8.05 -4.80
CA GLY A 118 14.92 7.77 -5.58
C GLY A 118 15.92 6.93 -4.77
N THR A 119 17.18 6.95 -5.19
CA THR A 119 18.25 6.15 -4.56
C THR A 119 18.95 6.92 -3.43
N ARG A 120 18.17 7.55 -2.54
CA ARG A 120 18.71 8.39 -1.45
C ARG A 120 18.95 7.54 -0.19
N GLY A 121 20.16 7.62 0.36
CA GLY A 121 20.57 6.84 1.52
C GLY A 121 21.24 5.52 1.13
N ASP A 122 21.63 4.74 2.13
CA ASP A 122 22.31 3.46 1.91
C ASP A 122 21.33 2.41 1.39
N MET A 123 21.76 1.62 0.41
CA MET A 123 20.98 0.49 -0.09
C MET A 123 21.07 -0.67 0.89
N THR A 124 19.92 -1.20 1.29
CA THR A 124 19.81 -2.42 2.11
C THR A 124 18.74 -3.35 1.53
N ILE A 125 18.73 -4.61 1.97
CA ILE A 125 17.65 -5.55 1.70
C ILE A 125 16.81 -5.70 2.97
N ASP A 126 15.52 -5.40 2.88
CA ASP A 126 14.58 -5.52 4.00
C ASP A 126 13.25 -6.14 3.54
N GLU A 127 12.44 -6.58 4.49
CA GLU A 127 11.04 -6.86 4.27
C GLU A 127 10.31 -5.58 3.87
N LYS A 128 9.60 -5.65 2.76
CA LYS A 128 8.89 -4.55 2.14
C LYS A 128 7.44 -4.55 2.59
N TYR A 129 6.99 -3.43 3.15
CA TYR A 129 5.60 -3.23 3.57
C TYR A 129 4.98 -2.02 2.88
N ASP A 130 3.68 -2.09 2.64
CA ASP A 130 2.89 -0.93 2.27
C ASP A 130 1.79 -0.71 3.32
N LEU A 131 1.38 0.54 3.51
CA LEU A 131 0.35 0.91 4.47
C LEU A 131 -0.42 2.14 4.03
N ILE A 132 -1.74 2.11 4.26
CA ILE A 132 -2.62 3.27 4.09
C ILE A 132 -3.31 3.56 5.42
N SER A 133 -3.49 4.84 5.69
CA SER A 133 -4.23 5.34 6.85
C SER A 133 -5.43 6.17 6.40
N ASN A 134 -6.24 6.64 7.35
CA ASN A 134 -7.27 7.63 7.04
C ASN A 134 -6.71 9.03 6.72
N CYS A 135 -5.42 9.26 6.95
CA CYS A 135 -4.69 10.46 6.59
C CYS A 135 -3.87 10.27 5.30
N PRO A 136 -3.74 11.31 4.46
CA PRO A 136 -2.90 11.26 3.26
C PRO A 136 -1.46 10.85 3.51
N LEU A 137 -0.85 11.30 4.61
CA LEU A 137 0.56 11.04 4.91
C LEU A 137 0.74 10.53 6.34
N VAL A 138 1.75 9.67 6.51
CA VAL A 138 2.26 9.17 7.78
C VAL A 138 3.67 9.72 8.01
N GLU A 139 4.03 9.97 9.26
CA GLU A 139 5.37 10.44 9.65
C GLU A 139 6.21 9.29 10.21
N ASP A 140 7.42 9.11 9.69
CA ASP A 140 8.41 8.17 10.25
C ASP A 140 9.19 8.76 11.44
N GLU A 141 10.06 7.97 12.05
CA GLU A 141 10.81 8.35 13.24
C GLU A 141 11.82 9.50 13.02
N VAL A 142 12.17 9.80 11.76
CA VAL A 142 13.09 10.88 11.39
C VAL A 142 12.38 12.09 10.77
N GLY A 143 11.04 12.08 10.74
CA GLY A 143 10.21 13.20 10.28
C GLY A 143 9.93 13.22 8.77
N ASN A 144 10.27 12.15 8.04
CA ASN A 144 9.85 12.00 6.66
C ASN A 144 8.35 11.70 6.59
N LYS A 145 7.70 12.18 5.52
CA LYS A 145 6.27 12.03 5.30
C LYS A 145 6.02 11.24 4.03
N PHE A 146 5.32 10.12 4.17
CA PHE A 146 5.11 9.15 3.11
C PHE A 146 3.67 8.63 3.11
N GLY A 147 3.26 7.93 2.05
CA GLY A 147 1.95 7.28 2.00
C GLY A 147 1.94 6.13 1.01
N PRO A 148 0.76 5.58 0.66
CA PRO A 148 0.64 4.25 0.04
C PRO A 148 0.84 4.22 -1.48
N ILE A 149 1.45 5.26 -2.07
CA ILE A 149 1.40 5.48 -3.52
C ILE A 149 2.81 5.50 -4.07
N ASP A 150 2.96 4.99 -5.28
CA ASP A 150 4.25 4.88 -5.93
C ASP A 150 4.20 4.96 -7.46
N SER A 151 5.39 4.95 -8.06
CA SER A 151 5.54 4.99 -9.51
C SER A 151 5.26 3.67 -10.23
N ASP A 152 5.22 2.53 -9.54
CA ASP A 152 4.79 1.25 -10.12
C ASP A 152 3.27 1.26 -10.35
N PHE A 153 2.51 1.88 -9.44
CA PHE A 153 1.08 2.11 -9.53
C PHE A 153 0.72 3.26 -10.47
N CYS A 154 1.45 4.38 -10.46
CA CYS A 154 1.14 5.54 -11.31
C CYS A 154 1.92 5.60 -12.63
N GLY A 155 2.85 4.67 -12.83
CA GLY A 155 3.71 4.57 -14.00
C GLY A 155 5.03 5.31 -13.81
N GLY A 156 6.15 4.63 -14.10
CA GLY A 156 7.51 5.13 -13.86
C GLY A 156 7.92 6.40 -14.62
N HIS A 157 7.06 6.91 -15.50
CA HIS A 157 7.23 8.20 -16.17
C HIS A 157 6.69 9.39 -15.34
N VAL A 158 5.85 9.12 -14.34
CA VAL A 158 5.31 10.12 -13.42
C VAL A 158 6.29 10.27 -12.27
N LYS A 159 7.17 11.26 -12.33
CA LYS A 159 8.18 11.50 -11.27
C LYS A 159 7.65 12.34 -10.11
N GLU A 160 6.62 13.12 -10.38
CA GLU A 160 5.99 14.01 -9.42
C GLU A 160 4.47 13.98 -9.56
N ILE A 161 3.78 14.11 -8.43
CA ILE A 161 2.33 14.26 -8.35
C ILE A 161 2.05 15.55 -7.57
N SER A 162 1.13 16.37 -8.08
CA SER A 162 0.67 17.55 -7.36
C SER A 162 -0.03 17.14 -6.05
N TRP A 163 0.06 17.96 -5.01
CA TRP A 163 -0.61 17.66 -3.73
C TRP A 163 -2.11 17.43 -3.89
N SER A 164 -2.78 18.24 -4.72
CA SER A 164 -4.21 18.07 -5.00
C SER A 164 -4.54 16.73 -5.66
N ASP A 165 -3.73 16.28 -6.62
CA ASP A 165 -3.98 15.01 -7.30
C ASP A 165 -3.67 13.82 -6.39
N TYR A 166 -2.63 13.95 -5.56
CA TYR A 166 -2.31 12.98 -4.53
C TYR A 166 -3.45 12.80 -3.53
N LEU A 167 -4.06 13.90 -3.06
CA LEU A 167 -5.20 13.83 -2.14
C LEU A 167 -6.41 13.11 -2.75
N LEU A 168 -6.70 13.35 -4.04
CA LEU A 168 -7.76 12.65 -4.76
C LEU A 168 -7.45 11.16 -4.87
N LEU A 169 -6.21 10.82 -5.21
CA LEU A 169 -5.78 9.44 -5.40
C LEU A 169 -5.76 8.66 -4.08
N HIS A 170 -5.19 9.23 -3.02
CA HIS A 170 -5.21 8.66 -1.67
C HIS A 170 -6.65 8.37 -1.23
N LYS A 171 -7.56 9.34 -1.41
CA LYS A 171 -8.98 9.17 -1.06
C LYS A 171 -9.64 8.07 -1.90
N ALA A 172 -9.34 7.98 -3.19
CA ALA A 172 -9.84 6.92 -4.07
C ALA A 172 -9.40 5.53 -3.59
N ILE A 173 -8.11 5.35 -3.31
CA ILE A 173 -7.53 4.09 -2.81
C ILE A 173 -8.15 3.73 -1.46
N LEU A 174 -8.24 4.69 -0.54
CA LEU A 174 -8.84 4.49 0.78
C LEU A 174 -10.30 4.03 0.69
N ASN A 175 -11.09 4.60 -0.22
CA ASN A 175 -12.46 4.17 -0.44
C ASN A 175 -12.55 2.74 -0.99
N VAL A 176 -11.66 2.38 -1.93
CA VAL A 176 -11.55 1.01 -2.46
C VAL A 176 -11.20 0.03 -1.34
N VAL A 177 -10.22 0.35 -0.49
CA VAL A 177 -9.81 -0.47 0.65
C VAL A 177 -10.95 -0.66 1.65
N ARG A 178 -11.70 0.40 1.96
CA ARG A 178 -12.85 0.30 2.89
C ARG A 178 -13.99 -0.55 2.33
N GLU A 179 -14.21 -0.52 1.02
CA GLU A 179 -15.27 -1.31 0.39
C GLU A 179 -14.88 -2.79 0.22
N SER A 180 -13.62 -3.07 -0.14
CA SER A 180 -13.21 -4.41 -0.58
C SER A 180 -12.21 -5.11 0.36
N GLY A 181 -11.68 -4.40 1.34
CA GLY A 181 -10.74 -4.88 2.34
C GLY A 181 -9.26 -4.66 1.99
N ALA A 182 -8.40 -4.95 2.97
CA ALA A 182 -6.97 -4.66 2.94
C ALA A 182 -6.13 -5.57 2.00
N PHE A 183 -6.74 -6.50 1.26
CA PHE A 183 -5.96 -7.49 0.50
C PHE A 183 -5.10 -6.86 -0.61
N TRP A 184 -5.42 -5.66 -1.10
CA TRP A 184 -4.59 -4.91 -2.06
C TRP A 184 -3.16 -4.65 -1.54
N PHE A 185 -2.98 -4.59 -0.22
CA PHE A 185 -1.71 -4.32 0.46
C PHE A 185 -0.93 -5.60 0.77
N SER A 186 -1.08 -6.64 -0.04
CA SER A 186 -0.39 -7.91 0.14
C SER A 186 0.15 -8.40 -1.20
N GLY A 187 1.46 -8.66 -1.27
CA GLY A 187 2.10 -9.21 -2.45
C GLY A 187 1.46 -10.52 -2.92
N ALA A 188 0.93 -11.34 -2.01
CA ALA A 188 0.25 -12.60 -2.32
C ALA A 188 -1.11 -12.42 -3.04
N SER A 189 -1.64 -11.19 -3.10
CA SER A 189 -2.86 -10.88 -3.85
C SER A 189 -2.62 -10.76 -5.35
N TYR A 190 -1.37 -10.67 -5.79
CA TYR A 190 -0.97 -10.50 -7.17
C TYR A 190 -0.31 -11.79 -7.68
N SER A 191 -0.76 -12.28 -8.83
CA SER A 191 -0.20 -13.48 -9.48
C SER A 191 0.60 -13.17 -10.73
N ASN A 192 0.47 -11.96 -11.27
CA ASN A 192 1.16 -11.53 -12.48
C ASN A 192 1.55 -10.06 -12.39
N PHE A 193 2.76 -9.79 -11.93
CA PHE A 193 3.23 -8.43 -11.75
C PHE A 193 3.55 -7.71 -13.08
N ASP A 194 3.85 -8.43 -14.16
CA ASP A 194 3.99 -7.80 -15.48
C ASP A 194 2.66 -7.16 -15.91
N MET A 195 1.54 -7.84 -15.63
CA MET A 195 0.20 -7.31 -15.87
C MET A 195 -0.18 -6.20 -14.89
N VAL A 196 0.25 -6.29 -13.62
CA VAL A 196 0.11 -5.19 -12.66
C VAL A 196 0.81 -3.95 -13.19
N ASN A 197 2.09 -4.05 -13.57
CA ASN A 197 2.87 -2.93 -14.08
C ASN A 197 2.32 -2.35 -15.40
N THR A 198 1.64 -3.18 -16.19
CA THR A 198 0.99 -2.73 -17.43
C THR A 198 -0.32 -1.99 -17.16
N HIS A 199 -1.14 -2.45 -16.21
CA HIS A 199 -2.49 -1.94 -16.01
C HIS A 199 -2.63 -0.93 -14.86
N ALA A 200 -1.80 -1.04 -13.82
CA ALA A 200 -1.86 -0.15 -12.67
C ALA A 200 -1.74 1.34 -13.04
N PRO A 201 -0.80 1.77 -13.93
CA PRO A 201 -0.69 3.17 -14.32
C PRO A 201 -1.98 3.74 -14.93
N HIS A 202 -2.69 2.89 -15.68
CA HIS A 202 -3.97 3.26 -16.27
C HIS A 202 -5.07 3.41 -15.21
N VAL A 203 -5.09 2.53 -14.20
CA VAL A 203 -5.98 2.65 -13.05
C VAL A 203 -5.66 3.92 -12.25
N CYS A 204 -4.40 4.18 -11.89
CA CYS A 204 -4.01 5.40 -11.16
C CYS A 204 -4.52 6.67 -11.87
N ARG A 205 -4.22 6.81 -13.16
CA ARG A 205 -4.65 7.97 -13.95
C ARG A 205 -6.17 8.12 -13.99
N THR A 206 -6.88 7.03 -14.27
CA THR A 206 -8.34 7.06 -14.43
C THR A 206 -9.07 7.26 -13.10
N MET A 207 -8.48 6.83 -11.97
CA MET A 207 -8.97 7.16 -10.63
C MET A 207 -8.96 8.67 -10.40
N VAL A 208 -7.84 9.35 -10.68
CA VAL A 208 -7.73 10.82 -10.54
C VAL A 208 -8.74 11.53 -11.45
N SER A 209 -8.84 11.12 -12.72
CA SER A 209 -9.81 11.71 -13.65
C SER A 209 -11.26 11.55 -13.18
N CYS A 210 -11.65 10.35 -12.74
CA CYS A 210 -12.99 10.08 -12.22
C CYS A 210 -13.28 10.86 -10.93
N MET A 211 -12.28 11.06 -10.07
CA MET A 211 -12.41 11.87 -8.86
C MET A 211 -12.55 13.37 -9.14
N LYS A 212 -11.95 13.87 -10.24
CA LYS A 212 -12.10 15.26 -10.71
C LYS A 212 -13.45 15.48 -11.37
N ASP A 213 -13.90 14.53 -12.19
CA ASP A 213 -15.19 14.54 -12.86
C ASP A 213 -15.90 13.19 -12.71
N ASN A 214 -16.83 13.15 -11.75
CA ASN A 214 -17.60 11.97 -11.40
C ASN A 214 -18.47 11.43 -12.57
N GLU A 215 -18.68 12.20 -13.64
CA GLU A 215 -19.41 11.73 -14.83
C GLU A 215 -18.51 10.92 -15.79
N SER A 216 -17.21 11.18 -15.77
CA SER A 216 -16.23 10.64 -16.71
C SER A 216 -15.47 9.44 -16.12
N CYS A 217 -16.23 8.45 -15.64
CA CYS A 217 -15.68 7.29 -14.92
C CYS A 217 -15.71 5.96 -15.72
N HIS A 218 -16.18 5.97 -16.98
CA HIS A 218 -16.22 4.76 -17.81
C HIS A 218 -14.82 4.12 -17.98
N GLU A 219 -13.80 4.95 -18.23
CA GLU A 219 -12.44 4.48 -18.44
C GLU A 219 -11.86 3.80 -17.18
N LEU A 220 -12.21 4.30 -15.99
CA LEU A 220 -11.82 3.68 -14.72
C LEU A 220 -12.41 2.28 -14.58
N GLU A 221 -13.66 2.06 -14.95
CA GLU A 221 -14.26 0.72 -14.91
C GLU A 221 -13.51 -0.24 -15.85
N SER A 222 -13.26 0.18 -17.10
CA SER A 222 -12.52 -0.64 -18.07
C SER A 222 -11.10 -0.97 -17.58
N ALA A 223 -10.39 0.03 -17.05
CA ALA A 223 -9.05 -0.15 -16.47
C ALA A 223 -9.07 -1.15 -15.30
N SER A 224 -10.09 -1.03 -14.43
CA SER A 224 -10.23 -1.87 -13.25
C SER A 224 -10.53 -3.32 -13.59
N ILE A 225 -11.36 -3.58 -14.62
CA ILE A 225 -11.60 -4.95 -15.12
C ILE A 225 -10.29 -5.58 -15.57
N ALA A 226 -9.54 -4.88 -16.44
CA ALA A 226 -8.28 -5.40 -16.94
C ALA A 226 -7.27 -5.68 -15.80
N PHE A 227 -7.19 -4.79 -14.82
CA PHE A 227 -6.34 -4.99 -13.64
C PHE A 227 -6.77 -6.19 -12.79
N ILE A 228 -8.06 -6.30 -12.48
CA ILE A 228 -8.61 -7.37 -11.62
C ILE A 228 -8.51 -8.74 -12.29
N GLU A 229 -8.77 -8.82 -13.59
CA GLU A 229 -8.75 -10.08 -14.32
C GLU A 229 -7.33 -10.59 -14.55
N ASN A 230 -6.39 -9.69 -14.84
CA ASN A 230 -5.06 -10.09 -15.30
C ASN A 230 -3.95 -9.97 -14.24
N GLY A 231 -4.11 -9.10 -13.23
CA GLY A 231 -3.09 -8.87 -12.20
C GLY A 231 -3.27 -9.69 -10.93
N LEU A 232 -4.53 -9.95 -10.53
CA LEU A 232 -4.85 -10.54 -9.24
C LEU A 232 -4.84 -12.08 -9.25
N SER A 233 -4.43 -12.64 -8.11
CA SER A 233 -4.62 -14.07 -7.83
C SER A 233 -6.11 -14.42 -7.77
N ASP A 234 -6.45 -15.69 -8.01
CA ASP A 234 -7.85 -16.14 -8.04
C ASP A 234 -8.64 -15.79 -6.77
N SER A 235 -7.98 -15.84 -5.60
CA SER A 235 -8.59 -15.50 -4.32
C SER A 235 -8.87 -13.99 -4.21
N ALA A 236 -7.89 -13.15 -4.57
CA ALA A 236 -8.02 -11.70 -4.56
C ALA A 236 -9.04 -11.22 -5.60
N ARG A 237 -9.02 -11.79 -6.81
CA ARG A 237 -9.99 -11.52 -7.87
C ARG A 237 -11.43 -11.80 -7.42
N LYS A 238 -11.68 -12.95 -6.76
CA LYS A 238 -12.99 -13.26 -6.20
C LYS A 238 -13.45 -12.24 -5.16
N ARG A 239 -12.56 -11.78 -4.28
CA ARG A 239 -12.86 -10.73 -3.29
C ARG A 239 -13.19 -9.40 -3.97
N ALA A 240 -12.40 -8.99 -4.95
CA ALA A 240 -12.64 -7.78 -5.73
C ALA A 240 -14.01 -7.81 -6.43
N LEU A 241 -14.35 -8.90 -7.12
CA LEU A 241 -15.62 -9.04 -7.83
C LEU A 241 -16.83 -9.17 -6.89
N ALA A 242 -16.64 -9.70 -5.67
CA ALA A 242 -17.69 -9.72 -4.66
C ALA A 242 -18.00 -8.31 -4.13
N ALA A 243 -16.97 -7.49 -3.90
CA ALA A 243 -17.14 -6.09 -3.50
C ALA A 243 -17.74 -5.27 -4.65
N PHE A 244 -17.16 -5.38 -5.85
CA PHE A 244 -17.54 -4.63 -7.03
C PHE A 244 -18.46 -5.42 -7.97
N HIS A 245 -19.59 -5.86 -7.44
CA HIS A 245 -20.55 -6.72 -8.15
C HIS A 245 -21.24 -6.06 -9.38
N ASN A 246 -21.07 -4.74 -9.58
CA ASN A 246 -21.49 -4.00 -10.78
C ASN A 246 -20.30 -3.35 -11.51
N ILE A 247 -19.08 -3.91 -11.39
CA ILE A 247 -17.92 -3.46 -12.17
C ILE A 247 -18.24 -3.40 -13.67
N GLY A 248 -17.71 -2.41 -14.37
CA GLY A 248 -18.08 -2.09 -15.76
C GLY A 248 -19.21 -1.07 -15.86
N SER A 249 -20.01 -0.87 -14.80
CA SER A 249 -21.18 0.01 -14.81
C SER A 249 -20.96 1.26 -13.95
N HIS A 250 -20.20 2.24 -14.44
CA HIS A 250 -19.75 3.41 -13.66
C HIS A 250 -20.86 4.23 -12.96
N ARG A 251 -22.13 4.10 -13.39
CA ARG A 251 -23.31 4.78 -12.81
C ARG A 251 -24.13 3.91 -11.85
N ARG A 252 -23.63 2.74 -11.43
CA ARG A 252 -24.34 1.83 -10.52
C ARG A 252 -23.59 1.71 -9.19
N LEU A 253 -24.35 1.61 -8.09
CA LEU A 253 -23.78 1.22 -6.80
C LEU A 253 -23.13 -0.17 -6.91
N GLY A 254 -22.04 -0.40 -6.20
CA GLY A 254 -21.25 -1.63 -6.33
C GLY A 254 -20.34 -1.66 -7.57
N SER A 255 -20.15 -0.53 -8.27
CA SER A 255 -19.08 -0.38 -9.27
C SER A 255 -17.81 0.18 -8.62
N VAL A 256 -16.68 0.10 -9.32
CA VAL A 256 -15.41 0.68 -8.82
C VAL A 256 -15.53 2.20 -8.74
N SER A 257 -16.13 2.84 -9.75
CA SER A 257 -16.38 4.28 -9.81
C SER A 257 -17.24 4.78 -8.66
N ALA A 258 -18.31 4.05 -8.33
CA ALA A 258 -19.16 4.40 -7.20
C ALA A 258 -18.37 4.33 -5.88
N SER A 259 -17.48 3.36 -5.73
CA SER A 259 -16.64 3.23 -4.54
C SER A 259 -15.61 4.36 -4.46
N VAL A 260 -14.81 4.55 -5.52
CA VAL A 260 -13.79 5.59 -5.63
C VAL A 260 -14.37 6.98 -5.32
N THR A 261 -15.54 7.31 -5.88
CA THR A 261 -16.17 8.64 -5.73
C THR A 261 -17.10 8.77 -4.52
N SER A 262 -17.16 7.77 -3.62
CA SER A 262 -18.13 7.72 -2.51
C SER A 262 -19.59 7.94 -2.96
N GLY A 263 -19.94 7.35 -4.10
CA GLY A 263 -21.23 7.42 -4.78
C GLY A 263 -21.39 8.63 -5.70
N GLY A 264 -20.38 9.48 -5.85
CA GLY A 264 -20.39 10.65 -6.72
C GLY A 264 -20.82 10.35 -8.15
N SER A 265 -20.34 9.24 -8.72
CA SER A 265 -20.66 8.79 -10.09
C SER A 265 -22.10 8.32 -10.30
N VAL A 266 -22.87 8.17 -9.22
CA VAL A 266 -24.27 7.72 -9.23
C VAL A 266 -25.25 8.86 -8.87
N ARG A 267 -24.82 9.82 -8.04
CA ARG A 267 -25.71 10.82 -7.42
C ARG A 267 -26.40 11.77 -8.41
N LYS A 268 -25.78 12.10 -9.55
CA LYS A 268 -26.36 13.05 -10.52
C LYS A 268 -27.60 12.51 -11.26
N LEU A 269 -27.80 11.19 -11.32
CA LEU A 269 -29.03 10.60 -11.86
C LEU A 269 -30.26 10.88 -10.98
N ARG A 270 -30.08 11.08 -9.67
CA ARG A 270 -31.20 11.36 -8.74
C ARG A 270 -31.63 12.84 -8.71
N GLY A 271 -30.89 13.74 -9.35
CA GLY A 271 -31.16 15.18 -9.36
C GLY A 271 -32.16 15.64 -10.42
N ASN A 272 -32.33 14.88 -11.51
CA ASN A 272 -33.22 15.25 -12.62
C ASN A 272 -34.61 14.60 -12.56
N ASP A 273 -34.82 13.58 -11.72
CA ASP A 273 -36.13 12.89 -11.58
C ASP A 273 -37.17 13.67 -10.74
N LYS A 274 -36.88 14.90 -10.29
CA LYS A 274 -37.81 15.73 -9.51
C LYS A 274 -38.36 16.95 -10.24
N ARG A 275 -38.22 17.05 -11.57
CA ARG A 275 -38.74 18.20 -12.35
C ARG A 275 -39.76 17.88 -13.46
N GLU A 276 -40.29 16.65 -13.54
CA GLU A 276 -41.38 16.31 -14.48
C GLU A 276 -42.60 15.72 -13.75
N SER A 277 -43.14 16.46 -12.77
CA SER A 277 -44.44 16.13 -12.15
C SER A 277 -45.16 17.37 -11.61
N ALA A 278 -45.07 18.49 -12.32
CA ALA A 278 -45.88 19.68 -12.03
C ALA A 278 -46.08 20.50 -13.32
N GLU A 279 -46.93 19.99 -14.21
CA GLU A 279 -47.79 20.78 -15.09
C GLU A 279 -49.19 20.19 -15.07
#